data_AF-A0A5M9GFY8-F1
#
_entry.id   AF-A0A5M9GFY8-F1
#
_cell.length_a   1.000
_cell.length_b   1.000
_cell.length_c   1.000
_cell.angle_alpha   90.00
_cell.angle_beta   90.00
_cell.angle_gamma   90.00
#
_symmetry.space_group_name_H-M   'P 1'
#
loop_
_entity.id
_entity.type
_entity.pdbx_description
1 polymer ?
#
loop_
_entity_poly.entity_id
_entity_poly.type
_entity_poly.pdbx_seq_one_letter_code
_entity_poly.pdbx_strand_id
1 'polypeptide(L)'
;MKKLLLGALLSLGFLTIPFTNAEAAATKDQLIVNTQLNKMDYYQNGKFIKSFTVATGKAATPTPKGTFQIVNKIKNRPYYTGKIKGGDPRNPLGDRWLGLNMAGTYGTTYAIHGTNNNQAIGKWTTLGCIRMYNNDIHWLFERIPQQATVTVK
;
A
#
# COMPACT_ATOMS: atom_id res chain seq x y z
N MET A 1 60.39 -56.53 -26.19
CA MET A 1 59.27 -56.70 -25.25
C MET A 1 58.48 -55.39 -25.23
N LYS A 2 57.20 -55.46 -25.61
CA LYS A 2 56.33 -54.32 -25.95
C LYS A 2 56.07 -53.43 -24.73
N LYS A 3 56.36 -52.13 -24.81
CA LYS A 3 55.89 -51.15 -23.83
C LYS A 3 54.63 -50.50 -24.36
N LEU A 4 53.48 -50.85 -23.79
CA LEU A 4 52.23 -50.12 -23.94
C LEU A 4 52.35 -48.81 -23.15
N LEU A 5 52.10 -47.68 -23.79
CA LEU A 5 51.80 -46.41 -23.12
C LEU A 5 50.36 -46.05 -23.46
N LEU A 6 49.49 -46.22 -22.47
CA LEU A 6 48.08 -45.91 -22.49
C LEU A 6 47.94 -44.40 -22.21
N GLY A 7 47.57 -43.62 -23.23
CA GLY A 7 47.26 -42.20 -23.07
C GLY A 7 45.89 -42.01 -22.43
N ALA A 8 45.85 -41.47 -21.21
CA ALA A 8 44.62 -41.05 -20.57
C ALA A 8 44.21 -39.66 -21.11
N LEU A 9 43.15 -39.58 -21.92
CA LEU A 9 42.48 -38.32 -22.22
C LEU A 9 41.64 -37.92 -20.99
N LEU A 10 42.07 -36.89 -20.25
CA LEU A 10 41.20 -36.17 -19.33
C LEU A 10 40.22 -35.34 -20.15
N SER A 11 38.95 -35.76 -20.20
CA SER A 11 37.85 -34.91 -20.63
C SER A 11 37.52 -33.92 -19.50
N LEU A 12 37.92 -32.66 -19.64
CA LEU A 12 37.39 -31.58 -18.81
C LEU A 12 35.92 -31.37 -19.17
N GLY A 13 35.02 -31.94 -18.38
CA GLY A 13 33.60 -31.60 -18.41
C GLY A 13 33.41 -30.16 -17.96
N PHE A 14 33.05 -29.27 -18.89
CA PHE A 14 32.53 -27.95 -18.54
C PHE A 14 31.20 -28.12 -17.81
N LEU A 15 31.21 -27.99 -16.47
CA LEU A 15 29.98 -27.80 -15.70
C LEU A 15 29.39 -26.44 -16.08
N THR A 16 28.34 -26.44 -16.90
CA THR A 16 27.48 -25.27 -17.08
C THR A 16 26.70 -25.08 -15.78
N ILE A 17 27.13 -24.15 -14.94
CA ILE A 17 26.32 -23.69 -13.81
C ILE A 17 25.16 -22.88 -14.40
N PRO A 18 23.89 -23.28 -14.22
CA PRO A 18 22.78 -22.41 -14.59
C PRO A 18 22.82 -21.20 -13.66
N PHE A 19 23.23 -20.04 -14.20
CA PHE A 19 22.98 -18.76 -13.56
C PHE A 19 21.47 -18.55 -13.55
N THR A 20 20.81 -18.87 -12.44
CA THR A 20 19.47 -18.38 -12.19
C THR A 20 19.59 -16.88 -11.97
N ASN A 21 19.19 -16.10 -12.98
CA ASN A 21 18.88 -14.69 -12.76
C ASN A 21 17.70 -14.67 -11.80
N ALA A 22 17.99 -14.53 -10.50
CA ALA A 22 17.04 -13.94 -9.58
C ALA A 22 16.86 -12.50 -10.04
N GLU A 23 15.93 -12.27 -10.97
CA GLU A 23 15.39 -10.94 -11.21
C GLU A 23 14.94 -10.43 -9.84
N ALA A 24 15.72 -9.51 -9.28
CA ALA A 24 15.36 -8.84 -8.05
C ALA A 24 13.95 -8.30 -8.25
N ALA A 25 12.97 -8.90 -7.56
CA ALA A 25 11.58 -8.52 -7.69
C ALA A 25 11.50 -7.00 -7.50
N ALA A 26 11.11 -6.28 -8.54
CA ALA A 26 11.04 -4.83 -8.51
C ALA A 26 10.22 -4.42 -7.28
N THR A 27 10.87 -3.74 -6.33
CA THR A 27 10.21 -3.31 -5.10
C THR A 27 9.09 -2.36 -5.50
N LYS A 28 7.85 -2.70 -5.13
CA LYS A 28 6.68 -1.88 -5.48
C LYS A 28 6.42 -0.82 -4.41
N ASP A 29 5.73 0.24 -4.80
CA ASP A 29 5.21 1.25 -3.89
C ASP A 29 4.32 0.61 -2.82
N GLN A 30 4.50 1.06 -1.58
CA GLN A 30 3.78 0.53 -0.43
C GLN A 30 3.48 1.58 0.62
N LEU A 31 2.39 1.35 1.34
CA LEU A 31 2.02 2.08 2.55
C LEU A 31 2.05 1.14 3.75
N ILE A 32 2.67 1.58 4.83
CA ILE A 32 2.67 0.86 6.11
C ILE A 32 1.91 1.71 7.12
N VAL A 33 0.78 1.20 7.59
CA VAL A 33 -0.10 1.87 8.57
C VAL A 33 0.15 1.24 9.93
N ASN A 34 0.53 2.07 10.91
CA ASN A 34 0.58 1.69 12.31
C ASN A 34 -0.64 2.27 13.02
N THR A 35 -1.61 1.40 13.34
CA THR A 35 -2.85 1.81 13.99
C THR A 35 -2.68 2.19 15.45
N GLN A 36 -1.63 1.72 16.13
CA GLN A 36 -1.33 2.09 17.51
C GLN A 36 -0.71 3.49 17.64
N LEU A 37 -0.03 3.95 16.59
CA LEU A 37 0.61 5.27 16.57
C LEU A 37 -0.14 6.29 15.72
N ASN A 38 -1.20 5.87 15.01
CA ASN A 38 -1.91 6.72 14.05
C ASN A 38 -0.94 7.35 13.03
N LYS A 39 -0.04 6.52 12.50
CA LYS A 39 0.97 6.87 11.51
C LYS A 39 0.85 6.00 10.26
N MET A 40 1.17 6.60 9.11
CA MET A 40 1.26 5.88 7.85
C MET A 40 2.51 6.33 7.09
N ASP A 41 3.37 5.38 6.74
CA ASP A 41 4.60 5.64 6.02
C ASP A 41 4.46 5.22 4.56
N TYR A 42 4.89 6.08 3.65
CA TYR A 42 4.95 5.81 2.23
C TYR A 42 6.38 5.50 1.79
N TYR A 43 6.51 4.36 1.13
CA TYR A 43 7.73 3.91 0.49
C TYR A 43 7.51 3.81 -1.01
N GLN A 44 8.45 4.36 -1.77
CA GLN A 44 8.51 4.24 -3.22
C GLN A 44 9.71 3.39 -3.58
N ASN A 45 9.48 2.29 -4.29
CA ASN A 45 10.52 1.30 -4.63
C ASN A 45 11.38 0.88 -3.43
N GLY A 46 10.75 0.69 -2.26
CA GLY A 46 11.44 0.31 -1.01
C GLY A 46 12.16 1.44 -0.28
N LYS A 47 12.26 2.65 -0.87
CA LYS A 47 12.82 3.83 -0.20
C LYS A 47 11.75 4.57 0.57
N PHE A 48 12.01 4.91 1.84
CA PHE A 48 11.12 5.77 2.63
C PHE A 48 11.04 7.17 2.00
N ILE A 49 9.82 7.66 1.80
CA ILE A 49 9.56 8.97 1.17
C ILE A 49 8.97 9.95 2.16
N LYS A 50 7.90 9.58 2.86
CA LYS A 50 7.16 10.48 3.75
C LYS A 50 6.36 9.71 4.80
N SER A 51 6.25 10.27 5.99
CA SER A 51 5.35 9.80 7.04
C SER A 51 4.16 10.77 7.20
N PHE A 52 2.98 10.21 7.43
CA PHE A 52 1.73 10.94 7.61
C PHE A 52 1.14 10.65 8.99
N THR A 53 0.60 11.67 9.65
CA THR A 53 -0.32 11.46 10.77
C THR A 53 -1.70 11.17 10.20
N VAL A 54 -2.34 10.09 10.67
CA VAL A 54 -3.63 9.63 10.17
C VAL A 54 -4.63 9.43 11.30
N ALA A 55 -5.92 9.31 11.01
CA ALA A 55 -6.90 8.79 11.96
C ALA A 55 -7.28 7.36 11.56
N THR A 56 -7.42 6.46 12.53
CA THR A 56 -7.81 5.05 12.31
C THR A 56 -9.07 4.69 13.08
N GLY A 57 -9.52 3.44 12.94
CA GLY A 57 -10.74 2.93 13.54
C GLY A 57 -10.72 2.97 15.06
N LYS A 58 -11.84 3.34 15.67
CA LYS A 58 -12.07 3.21 17.13
C LYS A 58 -12.13 1.73 17.54
N ALA A 59 -11.98 1.46 18.85
CA ALA A 59 -11.99 0.09 19.38
C ALA A 59 -13.20 -0.75 18.96
N ALA A 60 -14.39 -0.14 18.88
CA ALA A 60 -15.62 -0.82 18.46
C ALA A 60 -15.70 -1.11 16.95
N THR A 61 -14.92 -0.40 16.12
CA THR A 61 -14.88 -0.55 14.66
C THR A 61 -13.42 -0.36 14.20
N PRO A 62 -12.52 -1.29 14.55
CA PRO A 62 -11.09 -1.13 14.31
C PRO A 62 -10.79 -1.15 12.81
N THR A 63 -9.71 -0.48 12.40
CA THR A 63 -9.20 -0.64 11.04
C THR A 63 -8.73 -2.07 10.84
N PRO A 64 -9.22 -2.81 9.83
CA PRO A 64 -8.81 -4.19 9.59
C PRO A 64 -7.29 -4.30 9.41
N LYS A 65 -6.67 -5.23 10.14
CA LYS A 65 -5.23 -5.54 10.02
C LYS A 65 -4.97 -6.51 8.89
N GLY A 66 -3.79 -6.44 8.30
CA GLY A 66 -3.38 -7.32 7.20
C GLY A 66 -2.74 -6.57 6.04
N THR A 67 -2.59 -7.27 4.92
CA THR A 67 -2.01 -6.71 3.69
C THR A 67 -3.08 -6.62 2.62
N PHE A 68 -3.24 -5.44 2.06
CA PHE A 68 -4.29 -5.08 1.10
C PHE A 68 -3.68 -4.35 -0.10
N GLN A 69 -4.52 -4.00 -1.06
CA GLN A 69 -4.12 -3.21 -2.22
C GLN A 69 -5.08 -2.05 -2.46
N ILE A 70 -4.54 -0.97 -3.04
CA ILE A 70 -5.35 0.12 -3.58
C ILE A 70 -5.95 -0.34 -4.90
N VAL A 71 -7.27 -0.55 -4.94
CA VAL A 71 -7.96 -1.07 -6.13
C VAL A 71 -8.64 0.01 -6.96
N ASN A 72 -8.96 1.16 -6.38
CA ASN A 72 -9.51 2.29 -7.10
C ASN A 72 -9.04 3.64 -6.53
N LYS A 73 -9.13 4.67 -7.37
CA LYS A 73 -8.79 6.06 -7.04
C LYS A 73 -9.92 6.95 -7.54
N ILE A 74 -10.57 7.70 -6.64
CA ILE A 74 -11.74 8.51 -6.98
C ILE A 74 -11.53 9.94 -6.47
N LYS A 75 -11.71 10.92 -7.35
CA LYS A 75 -11.81 12.34 -6.99
C LYS A 75 -13.28 12.65 -6.67
N ASN A 76 -13.54 13.46 -5.64
CA ASN A 76 -14.88 13.94 -5.29
C ASN A 76 -15.93 12.81 -5.13
N ARG A 77 -15.62 11.77 -4.34
CA ARG A 77 -16.59 10.70 -4.08
C ARG A 77 -17.80 11.24 -3.30
N PRO A 78 -19.05 11.06 -3.76
CA PRO A 78 -20.23 11.42 -2.98
C PRO A 78 -20.31 10.66 -1.67
N TYR A 79 -20.79 11.32 -0.61
CA TYR A 79 -21.10 10.66 0.65
C TYR A 79 -22.59 10.30 0.69
N TYR A 80 -22.90 9.09 0.20
CA TYR A 80 -24.26 8.63 -0.04
C TYR A 80 -25.13 8.61 1.22
N THR A 81 -24.61 8.11 2.35
CA THR A 81 -25.35 8.04 3.62
C THR A 81 -25.85 9.41 4.07
N GLY A 82 -25.01 10.45 3.94
CA GLY A 82 -25.37 11.82 4.27
C GLY A 82 -26.01 12.61 3.11
N LYS A 83 -26.21 11.98 1.95
CA LYS A 83 -26.68 12.63 0.71
C LYS A 83 -25.86 13.88 0.33
N ILE A 84 -24.55 13.87 0.59
CA ILE A 84 -23.65 14.98 0.29
C ILE A 84 -22.99 14.75 -1.07
N LYS A 85 -23.03 15.76 -1.94
CA LYS A 85 -22.41 15.73 -3.26
C LYS A 85 -20.88 15.60 -3.15
N GLY A 86 -20.29 15.01 -4.18
CA GLY A 86 -18.84 15.01 -4.34
C GLY A 86 -18.27 16.43 -4.45
N GLY A 87 -17.12 16.68 -3.82
CA GLY A 87 -16.46 18.00 -3.86
C GLY A 87 -17.07 19.06 -2.94
N ASP A 88 -18.18 18.76 -2.24
CA ASP A 88 -18.71 19.63 -1.19
C ASP A 88 -17.73 19.68 -0.01
N PRO A 89 -17.33 20.86 0.50
CA PRO A 89 -16.42 20.99 1.65
C PRO A 89 -16.92 20.30 2.93
N ARG A 90 -18.24 20.06 3.04
CA ARG A 90 -18.85 19.36 4.18
C ARG A 90 -18.75 17.84 4.05
N ASN A 91 -18.26 17.30 2.94
CA ASN A 91 -18.17 15.87 2.74
C ASN A 91 -17.12 15.25 3.69
N PRO A 92 -17.50 14.33 4.60
CA PRO A 92 -16.58 13.76 5.58
C PRO A 92 -15.51 12.86 4.96
N LEU A 93 -15.68 12.49 3.68
CA LEU A 93 -14.69 11.73 2.92
C LEU A 93 -13.55 12.61 2.38
N GLY A 94 -13.68 13.94 2.47
CA GLY A 94 -12.86 14.86 1.70
C GLY A 94 -13.12 14.70 0.20
N ASP A 95 -12.10 14.95 -0.61
CA ASP A 95 -12.19 15.00 -2.08
C ASP A 95 -11.26 14.02 -2.80
N ARG A 96 -10.53 13.17 -2.06
CA ARG A 96 -9.70 12.08 -2.58
C ARG A 96 -10.00 10.79 -1.83
N TRP A 97 -10.15 9.71 -2.59
CA TRP A 97 -10.46 8.37 -2.11
C TRP A 97 -9.52 7.35 -2.76
N LEU A 98 -8.76 6.64 -1.93
CA LEU A 98 -7.96 5.48 -2.32
C LEU A 98 -8.64 4.23 -1.76
N GLY A 99 -9.43 3.55 -2.58
CA GLY A 99 -10.22 2.40 -2.16
C GLY A 99 -9.34 1.18 -1.91
N LEU A 100 -9.52 0.56 -0.74
CA LEU A 100 -8.75 -0.58 -0.29
C LEU A 100 -9.53 -1.87 -0.47
N ASN A 101 -8.90 -2.89 -1.05
CA ASN A 101 -9.48 -4.23 -1.09
C ASN A 101 -9.39 -4.89 0.28
N MET A 102 -10.26 -4.46 1.19
CA MET A 102 -10.37 -4.96 2.56
C MET A 102 -11.72 -5.63 2.75
N ALA A 103 -11.73 -6.73 3.51
CA ALA A 103 -12.94 -7.41 3.96
C ALA A 103 -13.95 -7.72 2.82
N GLY A 104 -13.47 -8.08 1.63
CA GLY A 104 -14.31 -8.41 0.48
C GLY A 104 -15.06 -7.23 -0.16
N THR A 105 -14.69 -5.98 0.17
CA THR A 105 -15.44 -4.78 -0.28
C THR A 105 -14.90 -4.13 -1.55
N TYR A 106 -13.77 -4.62 -2.07
CA TYR A 106 -13.18 -4.16 -3.34
C TYR A 106 -13.06 -2.63 -3.46
N GLY A 107 -12.69 -1.95 -2.36
CA GLY A 107 -12.48 -0.51 -2.32
C GLY A 107 -13.75 0.35 -2.35
N THR A 108 -14.92 -0.24 -2.06
CA THR A 108 -16.19 0.49 -1.96
C THR A 108 -16.51 0.96 -0.53
N THR A 109 -16.01 0.24 0.48
CA THR A 109 -16.30 0.51 1.91
C THR A 109 -15.10 1.07 2.65
N TYR A 110 -13.93 0.45 2.50
CA TYR A 110 -12.70 0.88 3.19
C TYR A 110 -11.80 1.66 2.26
N ALA A 111 -11.24 2.77 2.77
CA ALA A 111 -10.36 3.62 2.01
C ALA A 111 -9.36 4.38 2.89
N ILE A 112 -8.30 4.85 2.24
CA ILE A 112 -7.53 6.00 2.69
C ILE A 112 -8.14 7.22 2.01
N HIS A 113 -8.60 8.19 2.80
CA HIS A 113 -9.30 9.34 2.26
C HIS A 113 -9.04 10.63 3.06
N GLY A 114 -9.44 11.77 2.50
CA GLY A 114 -9.36 13.07 3.17
C GLY A 114 -10.35 13.22 4.32
N THR A 115 -10.57 14.44 4.80
CA THR A 115 -11.61 14.68 5.80
C THR A 115 -12.05 16.14 5.82
N ASN A 116 -13.27 16.40 6.26
CA ASN A 116 -13.74 17.74 6.61
C ASN A 116 -13.45 18.09 8.09
N ASN A 117 -12.88 17.17 8.87
CA ASN A 117 -12.61 17.35 10.29
C ASN A 117 -11.14 17.09 10.63
N ASN A 118 -10.33 18.14 10.51
CA ASN A 118 -8.89 18.08 10.82
C ASN A 118 -8.58 17.68 12.26
N GLN A 119 -9.48 17.99 13.21
CA GLN A 119 -9.28 17.68 14.64
C GLN A 119 -9.38 16.18 14.96
N ALA A 120 -9.85 15.37 14.02
CA ALA A 120 -9.92 13.92 14.15
C ALA A 120 -8.58 13.23 13.80
N ILE A 121 -7.68 13.90 13.08
CA ILE A 121 -6.39 13.33 12.67
C ILE A 121 -5.52 13.08 13.91
N GLY A 122 -4.85 11.91 13.94
CA GLY A 122 -4.07 11.45 15.09
C GLY A 122 -4.88 10.68 16.15
N LYS A 123 -6.18 10.44 15.91
CA LYS A 123 -7.09 9.80 16.89
C LYS A 123 -7.78 8.55 16.32
N TRP A 124 -8.25 7.68 17.20
CA TRP A 124 -9.05 6.50 16.87
C TRP A 124 -10.55 6.84 16.80
N THR A 125 -10.99 7.39 15.67
CA THR A 125 -12.34 7.96 15.55
C THR A 125 -13.14 7.40 14.37
N THR A 126 -12.52 6.68 13.46
CA THR A 126 -13.16 6.26 12.21
C THR A 126 -13.97 4.98 12.40
N LEU A 127 -14.74 4.61 11.37
CA LEU A 127 -15.44 3.34 11.24
C LEU A 127 -14.58 2.29 10.52
N GLY A 128 -13.25 2.35 10.71
CA GLY A 128 -12.29 1.42 10.12
C GLY A 128 -11.53 1.97 8.90
N CYS A 129 -11.99 3.06 8.28
CA CYS A 129 -11.22 3.77 7.25
C CYS A 129 -9.98 4.47 7.83
N ILE A 130 -9.07 4.92 6.95
CA ILE A 130 -7.89 5.70 7.33
C ILE A 130 -8.09 7.12 6.81
N ARG A 131 -8.15 8.11 7.72
CA ARG A 131 -8.32 9.53 7.34
C ARG A 131 -6.99 10.26 7.36
N MET A 132 -6.82 11.17 6.41
CA MET A 132 -5.66 12.04 6.26
C MET A 132 -6.10 13.51 6.24
N TYR A 133 -5.17 14.42 6.51
CA TYR A 133 -5.33 15.82 6.11
C TYR A 133 -5.49 15.91 4.58
N ASN A 134 -6.33 16.84 4.12
CA ASN A 134 -6.61 16.99 2.69
C ASN A 134 -5.35 17.27 1.85
N ASN A 135 -4.45 18.14 2.33
CA ASN A 135 -3.19 18.43 1.64
C ASN A 135 -2.30 17.18 1.48
N ASP A 136 -2.27 16.31 2.50
CA ASP A 136 -1.46 15.09 2.46
C ASP A 136 -2.05 14.03 1.53
N ILE A 137 -3.38 13.82 1.57
CA ILE A 137 -4.01 12.87 0.63
C ILE A 137 -3.96 13.40 -0.80
N HIS A 138 -4.00 14.72 -1.05
CA HIS A 138 -3.77 15.28 -2.38
C HIS A 138 -2.39 14.91 -2.89
N TRP A 139 -1.36 15.13 -2.07
CA TRP A 139 0.01 14.81 -2.42
C TRP A 139 0.21 13.31 -2.71
N LEU A 140 -0.36 12.45 -1.85
CA LEU A 140 -0.25 11.00 -1.97
C LEU A 140 -1.04 10.48 -3.17
N PHE A 141 -2.26 10.98 -3.38
CA PHE A 141 -3.15 10.56 -4.46
C PHE A 141 -2.51 10.73 -5.82
N GLU A 142 -1.73 11.78 -6.06
CA GLU A 142 -1.08 11.98 -7.36
C GLU A 142 0.17 11.09 -7.55
N ARG A 143 0.67 10.44 -6.49
CA ARG A 143 1.93 9.66 -6.52
C ARG A 143 1.75 8.17 -6.43
N ILE A 144 0.88 7.71 -5.55
CA ILE A 144 0.74 6.27 -5.31
C ILE A 144 -0.04 5.61 -6.45
N PRO A 145 0.51 4.55 -7.09
CA PRO A 145 -0.20 3.85 -8.15
C PRO A 145 -1.34 2.99 -7.59
N GLN A 146 -2.29 2.63 -8.46
CA GLN A 146 -3.17 1.49 -8.15
C GLN A 146 -2.33 0.21 -7.99
N GLN A 147 -2.87 -0.77 -7.28
CA GLN A 147 -2.21 -2.02 -6.89
C GLN A 147 -1.04 -1.86 -5.92
N ALA A 148 -0.73 -0.63 -5.48
CA ALA A 148 0.22 -0.42 -4.39
C ALA A 148 -0.25 -1.16 -3.13
N THR A 149 0.70 -1.80 -2.45
CA THR A 149 0.46 -2.60 -1.25
C THR A 149 0.18 -1.69 -0.06
N VAL A 150 -0.81 -2.04 0.76
CA VAL A 150 -1.10 -1.36 2.02
C VAL A 150 -1.07 -2.38 3.14
N THR A 151 -0.08 -2.30 4.02
CA THR A 151 0.04 -3.16 5.19
C THR A 151 -0.42 -2.41 6.43
N VAL A 152 -1.47 -2.91 7.07
CA VAL A 152 -2.02 -2.37 8.31
C VAL A 152 -1.60 -3.23 9.50
N LYS A 153 -0.95 -2.61 10.48
CA LYS A 153 -0.42 -3.23 11.70
C LYS A 153 -1.09 -2.67 12.94
#